data_AF-W5JC67-F1
#
_entry.id   AF-W5JC67-F1
#
_cell.length_a   1.000
_cell.length_b   1.000
_cell.length_c   1.000
_cell.angle_alpha   90.00
_cell.angle_beta   90.00
_cell.angle_gamma   90.00
#
_symmetry.space_group_name_H-M   'P 1'
#
loop_
_entity.id
_entity.type
_entity.pdbx_description
1 polymer ?
#
loop_
_entity_poly.entity_id
_entity_poly.type
_entity_poly.pdbx_seq_one_letter_code
_entity_poly.pdbx_strand_id
1 'polypeptide(L)'
;MFLAPWKIALILGMAVAVFGYGYEHHDYHSHPSYKFEYGVKDPHTGDHKSQWEHRDGDVVKGQYTLEEADGTHRVVEYSSDKHNGFQAHVKRVGHAHHPEVYGHHEGGHSYGGHGYGKASSYSKLDQHH
;
A
#
# COMPACT_ATOMS: atom_id res chain seq x y z
N MET A 1 13.75 46.94 53.28
CA MET A 1 15.17 47.36 53.33
C MET A 1 15.90 46.47 54.31
N PHE A 2 16.58 45.43 53.83
CA PHE A 2 17.88 44.99 54.36
C PHE A 2 18.64 44.42 53.17
N LEU A 3 19.86 44.93 53.01
CA LEU A 3 20.73 44.77 51.85
C LEU A 3 21.46 43.41 51.87
N ALA A 4 21.94 43.06 50.68
CA ALA A 4 22.72 41.89 50.23
C ALA A 4 24.09 41.73 50.95
N PRO A 5 25.15 41.15 50.36
CA PRO A 5 25.37 40.10 49.34
C PRO A 5 26.34 39.03 49.92
N TRP A 6 26.96 38.16 49.10
CA TRP A 6 28.11 37.24 49.38
C TRP A 6 27.69 35.75 49.31
N LYS A 7 28.35 34.78 48.68
CA LYS A 7 29.61 34.66 47.93
C LYS A 7 29.35 33.64 46.84
N ILE A 8 29.81 33.94 45.62
CA ILE A 8 30.05 32.94 44.60
C ILE A 8 31.15 32.03 45.15
N ALA A 9 30.85 30.75 45.34
CA ALA A 9 31.86 29.71 45.53
C ALA A 9 31.71 28.73 44.36
N LEU A 10 32.55 28.95 43.35
CA LEU A 10 32.77 28.05 42.24
C LEU A 10 33.69 26.93 42.77
N ILE A 11 33.14 25.73 43.01
CA ILE A 11 33.94 24.53 43.29
C ILE A 11 33.95 23.68 42.02
N LEU A 12 35.11 23.65 41.35
CA LEU A 12 35.41 22.77 40.24
C LEU A 12 36.27 21.60 40.74
N GLY A 13 35.88 20.36 40.39
CA GLY A 13 36.65 19.11 40.56
C GLY A 13 36.21 18.32 41.80
N MET A 14 35.83 17.04 41.75
CA MET A 14 36.28 15.96 40.86
C MET A 14 35.32 14.74 40.96
N ALA A 15 35.46 13.82 40.00
CA ALA A 15 35.04 12.41 40.02
C ALA A 15 33.60 12.06 39.59
N VAL A 16 33.52 11.70 38.31
CA VAL A 16 32.55 10.84 37.65
C VAL A 16 32.11 9.65 38.53
N ALA A 17 30.82 9.54 38.78
CA ALA A 17 30.13 8.25 38.89
C ALA A 17 28.81 8.38 38.12
N VAL A 18 28.92 8.07 36.84
CA VAL A 18 27.81 7.74 35.96
C VAL A 18 27.04 6.60 36.60
N PHE A 19 25.95 6.90 37.31
CA PHE A 19 24.87 5.94 37.51
C PHE A 19 23.80 6.31 36.49
N GLY A 20 24.08 5.94 35.24
CA GLY A 20 23.05 5.82 34.23
C GLY A 20 22.03 4.82 34.75
N TYR A 21 20.86 5.31 35.14
CA TYR A 21 19.67 4.47 35.23
C TYR A 21 19.42 3.97 33.82
N GLY A 22 19.91 2.78 33.52
CA GLY A 22 19.57 2.06 32.31
C GLY A 22 18.08 1.82 32.33
N TYR A 23 17.34 2.58 31.55
CA TYR A 23 15.99 2.22 31.17
C TYR A 23 16.10 0.91 30.40
N GLU A 24 15.65 -0.20 30.99
CA GLU A 24 15.37 -1.42 30.24
C GLU A 24 14.30 -1.07 29.20
N HIS A 25 14.72 -0.81 27.97
CA HIS A 25 13.85 -0.94 26.83
C HIS A 25 13.58 -2.43 26.66
N HIS A 26 12.43 -2.90 27.13
CA HIS A 26 11.89 -4.15 26.63
C HIS A 26 11.63 -3.96 25.14
N ASP A 27 12.53 -4.45 24.30
CA ASP A 27 12.34 -4.51 22.86
C ASP A 27 11.18 -5.46 22.57
N TYR A 28 9.99 -4.90 22.42
CA TYR A 28 8.83 -5.63 21.95
C TYR A 28 9.04 -5.93 20.45
N HIS A 29 9.69 -7.05 20.15
CA HIS A 29 9.78 -7.56 18.79
C HIS A 29 8.42 -8.17 18.40
N SER A 30 7.52 -7.36 17.84
CA SER A 30 6.32 -7.88 17.20
C SER A 30 6.67 -8.47 15.84
N HIS A 31 6.05 -9.60 15.50
CA HIS A 31 6.13 -10.19 14.16
C HIS A 31 4.98 -9.64 13.31
N PRO A 32 5.23 -8.67 12.41
CA PRO A 32 4.14 -8.02 11.67
C PRO A 32 3.50 -9.00 10.69
N SER A 33 2.19 -9.23 10.82
CA SER A 33 1.44 -10.09 9.89
C SER A 33 0.07 -9.52 9.55
N TYR A 34 -0.25 -9.54 8.26
CA TYR A 34 -1.58 -9.20 7.76
C TYR A 34 -1.88 -9.96 6.47
N LYS A 35 -3.17 -10.05 6.14
CA LYS A 35 -3.70 -10.46 4.86
C LYS A 35 -4.82 -9.51 4.48
N PHE A 36 -4.85 -9.07 3.23
CA PHE A 36 -6.00 -8.38 2.71
C PHE A 36 -6.31 -8.80 1.28
N GLU A 37 -7.56 -8.62 0.90
CA GLU A 37 -8.02 -8.70 -0.49
C GLU A 37 -9.09 -7.65 -0.74
N TYR A 38 -9.17 -7.17 -1.97
CA TYR A 38 -10.30 -6.38 -2.44
C TYR A 38 -10.55 -6.60 -3.93
N GLY A 39 -11.74 -6.25 -4.38
CA GLY A 39 -12.07 -6.24 -5.79
C GLY A 39 -13.16 -5.23 -6.13
N VAL A 40 -13.17 -4.81 -7.39
CA VAL A 40 -14.21 -3.98 -7.98
C VAL A 40 -14.74 -4.68 -9.21
N LYS A 41 -16.06 -4.71 -9.33
CA LYS A 41 -16.79 -5.14 -10.51
C LYS A 41 -17.89 -4.13 -10.79
N ASP A 42 -17.58 -3.16 -11.63
CA ASP A 42 -18.53 -2.12 -12.03
C ASP A 42 -18.84 -2.20 -13.54
N PRO A 43 -20.00 -2.74 -13.92
CA PRO A 43 -20.42 -2.80 -15.32
C PRO A 43 -20.67 -1.42 -15.96
N HIS A 44 -20.90 -0.37 -15.16
CA HIS A 44 -21.20 0.96 -15.69
C HIS A 44 -19.93 1.68 -16.15
N THR A 45 -18.87 1.60 -15.35
CA THR A 45 -17.56 2.19 -15.69
C THR A 45 -16.65 1.23 -16.46
N GLY A 46 -16.95 -0.07 -16.45
CA GLY A 46 -16.07 -1.12 -16.97
C GLY A 46 -14.92 -1.46 -16.03
N ASP A 47 -14.92 -0.96 -14.78
CA ASP A 47 -13.85 -1.20 -13.83
C ASP A 47 -13.95 -2.61 -13.22
N HIS A 48 -13.10 -3.51 -13.72
CA HIS A 48 -12.93 -4.86 -13.20
C HIS A 48 -11.49 -5.05 -12.72
N LYS A 49 -11.31 -5.15 -11.40
CA LYS A 49 -10.00 -5.37 -10.78
C LYS A 49 -10.08 -6.22 -9.52
N SER A 50 -8.97 -6.86 -9.18
CA SER A 50 -8.80 -7.53 -7.88
C SER A 50 -7.36 -7.38 -7.37
N GLN A 51 -7.20 -7.34 -6.06
CA GLN A 51 -5.90 -7.36 -5.40
C GLN A 51 -5.95 -8.27 -4.18
N TRP A 52 -4.84 -8.94 -3.89
CA TRP A 52 -4.57 -9.48 -2.56
C TRP A 52 -3.12 -9.27 -2.16
N GLU A 53 -2.88 -9.17 -0.86
CA GLU A 53 -1.55 -9.11 -0.28
C GLU A 53 -1.51 -9.85 1.05
N HIS A 54 -0.39 -10.51 1.29
CA HIS A 54 -0.07 -11.15 2.55
C HIS A 54 1.32 -10.72 2.99
N ARG A 55 1.40 -10.23 4.23
CA ARG A 55 2.66 -10.02 4.94
C ARG A 55 2.84 -11.05 6.04
N ASP A 56 4.05 -11.59 6.09
CA ASP A 56 4.54 -12.45 7.15
C ASP A 56 5.96 -12.02 7.54
N GLY A 57 6.06 -11.25 8.62
CA GLY A 57 7.32 -10.67 9.08
C GLY A 57 7.92 -9.68 8.07
N ASP A 58 9.09 -10.01 7.55
CA ASP A 58 9.82 -9.23 6.55
C ASP A 58 9.46 -9.59 5.11
N VAL A 59 8.55 -10.56 4.90
CA VAL A 59 8.14 -11.03 3.57
C VAL A 59 6.75 -10.51 3.24
N VAL A 60 6.61 -9.89 2.07
CA VAL A 60 5.32 -9.51 1.48
C VAL A 60 5.15 -10.24 0.16
N LYS A 61 3.96 -10.76 -0.11
CA LYS A 61 3.56 -11.32 -1.42
C LYS A 61 2.18 -10.83 -1.77
N GLY A 62 1.94 -10.61 -3.06
CA GLY A 62 0.62 -10.23 -3.52
C GLY A 62 0.43 -10.37 -5.01
N GLN A 63 -0.79 -10.11 -5.44
CA GLN A 63 -1.15 -10.05 -6.85
C GLN A 63 -2.14 -8.91 -7.08
N TYR A 64 -2.01 -8.26 -8.23
CA TYR A 64 -3.03 -7.38 -8.78
C TYR A 64 -3.47 -7.87 -10.16
N THR A 65 -4.77 -7.88 -10.42
CA THR A 65 -5.35 -8.16 -11.73
C THR A 65 -6.22 -6.99 -12.17
N LEU A 66 -6.04 -6.52 -13.40
CA LEU A 66 -6.82 -5.46 -14.04
C LEU A 66 -7.26 -5.90 -15.43
N GLU A 67 -8.56 -5.80 -15.70
CA GLU A 67 -9.08 -5.86 -17.06
C GLU A 67 -8.73 -4.55 -17.78
N GLU A 68 -7.98 -4.65 -18.88
CA GLU A 68 -7.52 -3.52 -19.67
C GLU A 68 -8.54 -3.17 -20.77
N ALA A 69 -8.49 -1.92 -21.25
CA ALA A 69 -9.43 -1.43 -22.26
C ALA A 69 -9.36 -2.17 -23.61
N ASP A 70 -8.26 -2.86 -23.89
CA ASP A 70 -8.08 -3.69 -25.09
C ASP A 70 -8.63 -5.13 -24.93
N GLY A 71 -9.28 -5.43 -23.80
CA GLY A 71 -9.83 -6.74 -23.46
C GLY A 71 -8.81 -7.73 -22.88
N THR A 72 -7.55 -7.33 -22.72
CA THR A 72 -6.56 -8.15 -22.03
C THR A 72 -6.65 -8.00 -20.51
N HIS A 73 -6.03 -8.93 -19.78
CA HIS A 73 -5.86 -8.84 -18.34
C HIS A 73 -4.38 -8.60 -18.02
N ARG A 74 -4.10 -7.54 -17.26
CA ARG A 74 -2.80 -7.34 -16.66
C ARG A 74 -2.76 -8.04 -15.32
N VAL A 75 -1.86 -9.01 -15.18
CA VAL A 75 -1.60 -9.74 -13.94
C VAL A 75 -0.21 -9.35 -13.45
N VAL A 76 -0.14 -8.77 -12.26
CA VAL A 76 1.12 -8.40 -11.59
C VAL A 76 1.26 -9.28 -10.36
N GLU A 77 2.19 -10.22 -10.38
CA GLU A 77 2.60 -11.00 -9.21
C GLU A 77 3.80 -10.30 -8.58
N TYR A 78 3.76 -10.00 -7.28
CA TYR A 78 4.83 -9.28 -6.62
C TYR A 78 5.24 -9.91 -5.29
N SER A 79 6.49 -9.67 -4.92
CA SER A 79 7.05 -10.05 -3.63
C SER A 79 8.05 -9.01 -3.14
N SER A 80 8.25 -8.94 -1.84
CA SER A 80 9.27 -8.10 -1.21
C SER A 80 9.88 -8.83 -0.02
N ASP A 81 11.20 -8.84 0.08
CA ASP A 81 11.93 -9.35 1.24
C ASP A 81 13.22 -8.56 1.50
N LYS A 82 13.83 -8.79 2.67
CA LYS A 82 15.04 -8.07 3.13
C LYS A 82 16.26 -8.30 2.24
N HIS A 83 16.37 -9.44 1.57
CA HIS A 83 17.53 -9.83 0.79
C HIS A 83 17.43 -9.37 -0.66
N ASN A 84 16.25 -9.52 -1.24
CA ASN A 84 15.98 -9.34 -2.66
C ASN A 84 15.31 -8.01 -3.00
N GLY A 85 14.78 -7.30 -1.99
CA GLY A 85 13.95 -6.12 -2.19
C GLY A 85 12.63 -6.46 -2.89
N PHE A 86 12.00 -5.45 -3.49
CA PHE A 86 10.76 -5.61 -4.24
C PHE A 86 11.02 -6.20 -5.64
N GLN A 87 10.25 -7.23 -5.99
CA GLN A 87 10.24 -7.84 -7.32
C GLN A 87 8.80 -7.98 -7.82
N ALA A 88 8.60 -7.75 -9.11
CA ALA A 88 7.31 -7.92 -9.77
C ALA A 88 7.45 -8.62 -11.12
N HIS A 89 6.53 -9.54 -11.39
CA HIS A 89 6.36 -10.20 -12.67
C HIS A 89 5.04 -9.75 -13.28
N VAL A 90 5.13 -9.01 -14.38
CA VAL A 90 3.96 -8.48 -15.10
C VAL A 90 3.68 -9.36 -16.31
N LYS A 91 2.45 -9.86 -16.39
CA LYS A 91 1.95 -10.66 -17.50
C LYS A 91 0.73 -9.96 -18.09
N ARG A 92 0.60 -10.02 -19.42
CA ARG A 92 -0.61 -9.62 -20.13
C ARG A 92 -1.23 -10.88 -20.73
N VAL A 93 -2.47 -11.16 -20.35
CA VAL A 93 -3.19 -12.39 -20.68
C VAL A 93 -4.38 -12.04 -21.57
N GLY A 94 -4.61 -12.82 -22.62
CA GLY A 94 -5.69 -12.60 -23.58
C GLY A 94 -5.23 -11.97 -24.89
N HIS A 95 -6.19 -11.59 -25.72
CA HIS A 95 -5.95 -11.01 -27.04
C HIS A 95 -6.32 -9.53 -27.03
N ALA A 96 -5.37 -8.68 -27.40
CA ALA A 96 -5.60 -7.25 -27.48
C ALA A 96 -6.42 -6.92 -28.74
N HIS A 97 -7.61 -6.37 -28.52
CA HIS A 97 -8.44 -5.79 -29.57
C HIS A 97 -8.09 -4.31 -29.69
N HIS A 98 -7.37 -3.95 -30.75
CA HIS A 98 -7.14 -2.56 -31.12
C HIS A 98 -8.23 -2.14 -32.12
N PRO A 99 -8.86 -0.97 -31.95
CA PRO A 99 -9.79 -0.48 -32.96
C PRO A 99 -9.03 -0.29 -34.28
N GLU A 100 -9.53 -0.90 -35.36
CA GLU A 100 -9.07 -0.54 -36.70
C GLU A 100 -9.53 0.90 -36.97
N VAL A 101 -8.56 1.80 -37.17
CA VAL A 101 -8.82 3.19 -37.51
C VAL A 101 -9.30 3.24 -38.96
N TYR A 102 -10.58 2.98 -39.18
CA TYR A 102 -11.25 3.30 -40.44
C TYR A 102 -11.64 4.78 -40.41
N GLY A 103 -10.84 5.61 -41.07
CA GLY A 103 -11.30 6.93 -41.45
C GLY A 103 -12.45 6.78 -42.46
N HIS A 104 -13.65 7.26 -42.11
CA HIS A 104 -14.51 8.13 -42.93
C HIS A 104 -15.97 8.17 -42.43
N HIS A 105 -16.46 9.40 -42.33
CA HIS A 105 -17.84 9.90 -42.48
C HIS A 105 -18.82 10.07 -41.30
N GLU A 106 -19.47 11.23 -41.39
CA GLU A 106 -20.43 11.87 -40.49
C GLU A 106 -21.76 11.12 -40.34
N GLY A 107 -22.42 11.38 -39.20
CA GLY A 107 -23.88 11.45 -39.13
C GLY A 107 -24.54 10.47 -38.14
N GLY A 108 -25.21 11.03 -37.14
CA GLY A 108 -26.31 10.35 -36.44
C GLY A 108 -26.18 10.31 -34.92
N HIS A 109 -26.75 11.31 -34.25
CA HIS A 109 -27.01 11.26 -32.80
C HIS A 109 -27.98 10.11 -32.49
N SER A 110 -27.65 9.29 -31.50
CA SER A 110 -28.61 8.40 -30.85
C SER A 110 -28.34 8.37 -29.35
N TYR A 111 -29.28 8.89 -28.57
CA TYR A 111 -29.26 8.86 -27.10
C TYR A 111 -29.81 7.50 -26.65
N GLY A 112 -28.93 6.52 -26.51
CA GLY A 112 -29.24 5.16 -26.06
C GLY A 112 -29.38 5.07 -24.53
N GLY A 113 -30.43 4.42 -24.07
CA GLY A 113 -30.93 4.41 -22.70
C GLY A 113 -29.95 3.96 -21.60
N HIS A 114 -30.13 4.56 -20.43
CA HIS A 114 -29.35 4.30 -19.22
C HIS A 114 -29.78 2.96 -18.59
N GLY A 115 -29.02 1.90 -18.88
CA GLY A 115 -29.08 0.65 -18.15
C GLY A 115 -28.30 0.75 -16.84
N TYR A 116 -28.99 0.69 -15.70
CA TYR A 116 -28.37 0.69 -14.37
C TYR A 116 -27.75 -0.68 -14.07
N GLY A 117 -26.50 -0.89 -14.47
CA GLY A 117 -25.68 -1.98 -13.93
C GLY A 117 -25.42 -1.74 -12.45
N LYS A 118 -25.67 -2.74 -11.59
CA LYS A 118 -25.27 -2.66 -10.17
C LYS A 118 -23.75 -2.87 -10.07
N ALA A 119 -23.03 -1.86 -9.60
CA ALA A 119 -21.62 -1.98 -9.24
C ALA A 119 -21.48 -2.75 -7.91
N SER A 120 -20.44 -3.59 -7.81
CA SER A 120 -20.09 -4.31 -6.58
C SER A 120 -18.62 -4.12 -6.27
N SER A 121 -18.32 -3.88 -5.00
CA SER A 121 -16.97 -3.92 -4.46
C SER A 121 -16.95 -4.77 -3.20
N TYR A 122 -15.80 -5.34 -2.89
CA TYR A 122 -15.58 -6.08 -1.65
C TYR A 122 -14.19 -5.80 -1.11
N SER A 123 -14.02 -5.93 0.20
CA SER A 123 -12.73 -5.94 0.86
C SER A 123 -12.76 -6.87 2.06
N LYS A 124 -11.63 -7.52 2.33
CA LYS A 124 -11.40 -8.35 3.50
C LYS A 124 -10.01 -8.05 4.04
N LEU A 125 -9.90 -7.95 5.37
CA LEU A 125 -8.66 -7.65 6.08
C LEU A 125 -8.58 -8.55 7.31
N ASP A 126 -7.53 -9.35 7.37
CA ASP A 126 -7.18 -10.19 8.51
C ASP A 126 -5.83 -9.69 9.06
N GLN A 127 -5.82 -9.10 10.26
CA GLN A 127 -4.60 -8.70 10.96
C GLN A 127 -4.40 -9.60 12.17
N HIS A 128 -3.19 -10.13 12.34
CA HIS A 128 -2.81 -10.88 13.54
C HIS A 128 -1.92 -9.96 14.39
N HIS A 129 -2.36 -9.69 15.63
CA HIS A 129 -1.67 -8.86 16.61
C HIS A 129 -0.73 -9.70 17.48
#